data_AF-A0A4Y4KK28-F1
#
_entry.id   AF-A0A4Y4KK28-F1
#
_cell.length_a   1.000
_cell.length_b   1.000
_cell.length_c   1.000
_cell.angle_alpha   90.00
_cell.angle_beta   90.00
_cell.angle_gamma   90.00
#
_symmetry.space_group_name_H-M   'P 1'
#
loop_
_entity.id
_entity.type
_entity.pdbx_description
1 polymer ?
#
loop_
_entity_poly.entity_id
_entity_poly.type
_entity_poly.pdbx_seq_one_letter_code
_entity_poly.pdbx_strand_id
1 'polypeptide(L)' 'MNSTARVQAWSSLAAIVALPLLYLGGTHRMPALSVTGLAIFAVSMMISPALRYISRPRG' A
#
# COMPACT_ATOMS: atom_id res chain seq x y z
N MET A 1 -21.18 -5.10 -2.04
CA MET A 1 -19.88 -4.39 -2.04
C MET A 1 -19.02 -4.97 -3.15
N ASN A 2 -18.60 -4.16 -4.14
CA ASN A 2 -17.69 -4.61 -5.21
C ASN A 2 -16.36 -5.11 -4.62
N SER A 3 -15.89 -6.27 -5.06
CA SER A 3 -14.63 -6.87 -4.62
C SER A 3 -13.43 -5.92 -4.80
N THR A 4 -13.45 -5.10 -5.84
CA THR A 4 -12.42 -4.07 -6.11
C THR A 4 -12.40 -2.96 -5.05
N ALA A 5 -13.57 -2.48 -4.59
CA ALA A 5 -13.65 -1.48 -3.55
C ALA A 5 -13.14 -2.01 -2.20
N ARG A 6 -13.39 -3.30 -1.92
CA ARG A 6 -12.84 -3.98 -0.73
C ARG A 6 -11.32 -4.06 -0.82
N VAL A 7 -10.76 -4.50 -1.95
CA VAL A 7 -9.29 -4.56 -2.16
C VAL A 7 -8.65 -3.18 -2.01
N GLN A 8 -9.28 -2.14 -2.54
CA GLN A 8 -8.79 -0.76 -2.39
C GLN A 8 -8.83 -0.28 -0.93
N ALA A 9 -9.88 -0.61 -0.18
CA ALA A 9 -9.97 -0.28 1.25
C ALA A 9 -8.88 -0.98 2.08
N TRP A 10 -8.64 -2.28 1.84
CA TRP A 10 -7.55 -3.02 2.49
C TRP A 10 -6.17 -2.47 2.13
N SER A 11 -5.97 -2.10 0.86
CA SER A 11 -4.73 -1.47 0.40
C SER A 11 -4.46 -0.14 1.12
N SER A 12 -5.48 0.72 1.23
CA SER A 12 -5.38 1.99 1.96
C SER A 12 -5.07 1.79 3.44
N LEU A 13 -5.70 0.80 4.09
CA LEU A 13 -5.38 0.45 5.48
C LEU A 13 -3.92 0.00 5.63
N ALA A 14 -3.41 -0.83 4.72
CA ALA A 14 -2.02 -1.26 4.72
C ALA A 14 -1.04 -0.08 4.52
N ALA A 15 -1.40 0.90 3.67
CA ALA A 15 -0.61 2.13 3.49
C ALA A 15 -0.55 2.98 4.77
N ILE A 16 -1.65 3.05 5.52
CA ILE A 16 -1.71 3.78 6.80
C ILE A 16 -0.81 3.11 7.84
N VAL A 17 -0.78 1.77 7.90
CA VAL A 17 0.08 1.01 8.82
C VAL A 17 1.58 1.10 8.44
N ALA A 18 1.87 1.31 7.16
CA ALA A 18 3.24 1.49 6.67
C ALA A 18 3.91 2.79 7.14
N LEU A 19 3.13 3.86 7.36
CA LEU A 19 3.64 5.17 7.81
C LEU A 19 4.32 5.11 9.19
N PRO A 20 3.70 4.50 10.23
CA PRO A 20 4.38 4.24 11.50
C PRO A 20 5.65 3.42 11.34
N LEU A 21 5.67 2.38 10.49
CA LEU A 21 6.86 1.55 10.26
C LEU A 21 8.02 2.34 9.65
N LEU A 22 7.71 3.22 8.70
CA LEU A 22 8.68 4.15 8.10
C LEU A 22 9.23 5.14 9.14
N TYR A 23 8.34 5.71 9.95
CA TYR A 23 8.69 6.65 11.00
C TYR A 23 9.58 5.97 12.06
N LEU A 24 9.16 4.82 12.57
CA LEU A 24 9.86 4.07 13.63
C LEU A 24 11.21 3.51 13.13
N GLY A 25 11.26 3.05 11.88
CA GLY A 25 12.51 2.62 11.25
C GLY A 25 13.51 3.77 11.07
N GLY A 26 13.01 4.97 10.74
CA GLY A 26 13.83 6.18 10.60
C GLY A 26 14.34 6.71 11.94
N THR A 27 13.47 6.79 12.96
CA THR A 27 13.83 7.31 14.29
C THR A 27 14.77 6.38 15.04
N HIS A 28 14.56 5.06 14.96
CA HIS A 28 15.40 4.09 15.65
C HIS A 28 16.59 3.58 14.82
N ARG A 29 16.84 4.16 13.63
CA ARG A 29 17.86 3.68 12.66
C ARG A 29 17.80 2.17 12.43
N MET A 30 16.58 1.65 12.29
CA MET A 30 16.31 0.24 12.02
C MET A 30 15.97 0.09 10.52
N PRO A 31 16.97 -0.13 9.64
CA PRO A 31 16.75 -0.16 8.20
C PRO A 31 15.77 -1.24 7.77
N ALA A 32 15.71 -2.37 8.48
CA ALA A 32 14.75 -3.44 8.21
C ALA A 32 13.29 -2.97 8.33
N LEU A 33 12.96 -2.15 9.33
CA LEU A 33 11.62 -1.61 9.53
C LEU A 33 11.27 -0.56 8.48
N SER A 34 12.22 0.32 8.14
CA SER A 34 12.02 1.30 7.06
C SER A 34 11.83 0.63 5.70
N VAL A 35 12.62 -0.40 5.36
CA VAL A 35 12.47 -1.14 4.11
C VAL A 35 11.11 -1.86 4.06
N THR A 36 10.70 -2.46 5.18
CA THR A 36 9.40 -3.13 5.29
C THR A 36 8.23 -2.15 5.11
N GLY A 37 8.28 -1.01 5.81
CA GLY A 37 7.28 0.05 5.65
C GLY A 37 7.24 0.60 4.22
N LEU A 38 8.41 0.80 3.60
CA LEU A 38 8.51 1.31 2.22
C LEU A 38 7.93 0.31 1.22
N ALA A 39 8.21 -0.98 1.38
CA ALA A 39 7.67 -2.04 0.53
C ALA A 39 6.15 -2.12 0.63
N ILE A 40 5.59 -2.10 1.86
CA ILE A 40 4.14 -2.13 2.07
C ILE A 40 3.49 -0.89 1.46
N PHE A 41 4.06 0.29 1.68
CA PHE A 41 3.53 1.54 1.12
C PHE A 41 3.55 1.55 -0.42
N ALA A 42 4.66 1.12 -1.02
CA ALA A 42 4.81 1.04 -2.48
C ALA A 42 3.80 0.06 -3.10
N VAL A 43 3.66 -1.14 -2.51
CA VAL A 43 2.69 -2.14 -2.99
C VAL A 43 1.26 -1.60 -2.86
N SER A 44 0.91 -0.97 -1.74
CA SER A 44 -0.41 -0.38 -1.55
C SER A 44 -0.73 0.72 -2.57
N MET A 45 0.25 1.58 -2.88
CA MET A 45 0.13 2.62 -3.91
C MET A 45 -0.08 2.03 -5.31
N MET A 46 0.52 0.88 -5.63
CA MET A 46 0.38 0.20 -6.92
C MET A 46 -0.98 -0.48 -7.11
N ILE A 47 -1.70 -0.82 -6.03
CA ILE A 47 -3.01 -1.48 -6.12
C ILE A 47 -4.08 -0.57 -6.75
N SER A 48 -4.09 0.73 -6.44
CA SER A 48 -5.04 1.69 -7.04
C SER A 48 -4.96 1.78 -8.58
N PRO A 49 -3.79 2.03 -9.21
CA PRO A 49 -3.67 2.03 -10.66
C PRO A 49 -3.86 0.63 -11.26
N ALA A 50 -3.46 -0.45 -10.58
CA ALA A 50 -3.70 -1.82 -11.04
C ALA A 50 -5.20 -2.14 -11.13
N LEU A 51 -5.97 -1.79 -10.10
CA LEU A 51 -7.43 -1.93 -10.13
C LEU A 51 -8.04 -1.10 -11.25
N ARG A 52 -7.58 0.13 -11.46
CA ARG A 52 -8.04 1.02 -12.55
C ARG A 52 -7.70 0.47 -13.94
N TYR A 53 -6.57 -0.21 -14.09
CA TYR A 53 -6.19 -0.88 -15.33
C TYR A 53 -7.05 -2.11 -15.62
N ILE A 54 -7.32 -2.93 -14.61
CA ILE A 54 -8.13 -4.15 -14.74
C ILE A 54 -9.60 -3.82 -14.99
N SER A 55 -10.11 -2.74 -14.38
CA SER A 55 -11.50 -2.30 -14.54
C SER A 55 -11.76 -1.43 -15.77
N ARG A 56 -10.74 -1.11 -16.57
CA ARG A 56 -10.94 -0.48 -17.88
C ARG A 56 -11.54 -1.50 -18.86
N PRO A 57 -12.68 -1.20 -19.51
CA PRO A 57 -13.18 -2.03 -20.58
C PRO A 57 -12.15 -2.04 -21.72
N ARG A 58 -11.64 -3.22 -22.05
CA ARG A 58 -10.83 -3.44 -23.25
C ARG A 58 -11.83 -3.43 -24.41
N GLY A 59 -11.94 -2.28 -25.07
CA GLY A 59 -12.68 -2.13 -26.33
C GLY A 59 -11.96 -2.80 -27.48
#